data_AF-A0A0D0FJX7-F1
#
_entry.id   AF-A0A0D0FJX7-F1
#
_cell.length_a   1.000
_cell.length_b   1.000
_cell.length_c   1.000
_cell.angle_alpha   90.00
_cell.angle_beta   90.00
_cell.angle_gamma   90.00
#
_symmetry.space_group_name_H-M   'P 1'
#
loop_
_entity.id
_entity.type
_entity.pdbx_description
1 polymer ?
#
loop_
_entity_poly.entity_id
_entity_poly.type
_entity_poly.pdbx_seq_one_letter_code
_entity_poly.pdbx_strand_id
1 'polypeptide(L)'
;MPPPWISYAQLAGRQFQAWLEADGDAADRLHRHLEDRVLHASADAPPPAIVVRAWIGASGAVTRVEFATLGDPNADAALRQLLTAGPLAEPPPPDMRQPLRMRLRLTPNPDAPVAASGAAAAAP
;
A
#
# COMPACT_ATOMS: atom_id res chain seq x y z
N MET A 1 -2.84 22.30 12.26
CA MET A 1 -3.56 21.05 12.61
C MET A 1 -3.34 20.76 14.08
N PRO A 2 -4.34 20.28 14.82
CA PRO A 2 -4.18 19.82 16.18
C PRO A 2 -3.05 18.77 16.29
N PRO A 3 -2.22 18.80 17.34
CA PRO A 3 -1.18 17.80 17.58
C PRO A 3 -1.64 16.33 17.48
N PRO A 4 -2.78 15.90 18.07
CA PRO A 4 -3.20 14.51 17.98
C PRO A 4 -3.49 14.05 16.55
N TRP A 5 -3.91 14.95 15.65
CA TRP A 5 -4.17 14.62 14.25
C TRP A 5 -2.87 14.37 13.48
N ILE A 6 -1.81 15.13 13.80
CA ILE A 6 -0.49 14.95 13.17
C ILE A 6 0.11 13.62 13.60
N SER A 7 0.07 13.30 14.89
CA SER A 7 0.55 12.02 15.42
C SER A 7 -0.19 10.85 14.79
N TYR A 8 -1.52 10.94 14.69
CA TYR A 8 -2.34 9.91 14.07
C TYR A 8 -2.02 9.73 12.58
N ALA A 9 -1.89 10.82 11.82
CA ALA A 9 -1.52 10.77 10.41
C ALA A 9 -0.16 10.08 10.19
N GLN A 10 0.81 10.33 11.07
CA GLN A 10 2.11 9.66 11.01
C GLN A 10 2.04 8.18 11.39
N LEU A 11 1.17 7.80 12.34
CA LEU A 11 0.95 6.40 12.71
C LEU A 11 0.27 5.62 11.57
N ALA A 12 -0.80 6.18 11.00
CA ALA A 12 -1.51 5.58 9.89
C ALA A 12 -0.60 5.44 8.65
N GLY A 13 0.19 6.47 8.33
CA GLY A 13 1.15 6.42 7.24
C GLY A 13 2.22 5.34 7.43
N ARG A 14 2.75 5.18 8.64
CA ARG A 14 3.72 4.13 8.97
C ARG A 14 3.13 2.72 8.88
N GLN A 15 1.90 2.52 9.36
CA GLN A 15 1.23 1.23 9.22
C GLN A 15 0.92 0.88 7.77
N PHE A 16 0.42 1.83 6.99
CA PHE A 16 0.18 1.60 5.57
C PHE A 16 1.47 1.27 4.84
N GLN A 17 2.57 1.96 5.16
CA GLN A 17 3.88 1.62 4.61
C GLN A 17 4.30 0.20 5.00
N ALA A 18 4.14 -0.19 6.26
CA ALA A 18 4.45 -1.54 6.72
C ALA A 18 3.60 -2.61 6.03
N TRP A 19 2.33 -2.34 5.72
CA TRP A 19 1.48 -3.28 4.97
C TRP A 19 1.89 -3.42 3.50
N LEU A 20 2.44 -2.36 2.90
CA LEU A 20 3.01 -2.43 1.55
C LEU A 20 4.27 -3.29 1.53
N GLU A 21 5.09 -3.19 2.58
CA GLU A 21 6.35 -3.91 2.73
C GLU A 21 6.17 -5.34 3.30
N ALA A 22 4.99 -5.65 3.85
CA ALA A 22 4.68 -6.95 4.39
C ALA A 22 4.58 -8.03 3.30
N ASP A 23 4.94 -9.25 3.65
CA ASP A 23 4.78 -10.40 2.75
C ASP A 23 3.29 -10.77 2.56
N GLY A 24 2.93 -11.12 1.33
CA GLY A 24 1.60 -11.65 1.00
C GLY A 24 1.21 -11.43 -0.46
N ASP A 25 0.26 -12.24 -0.95
CA ASP A 25 -0.17 -12.24 -2.36
C ASP A 25 -0.47 -10.85 -2.94
N ALA A 26 -1.11 -9.97 -2.16
CA ALA A 26 -1.44 -8.63 -2.62
C ALA A 26 -0.20 -7.71 -2.68
N ALA A 27 0.72 -7.83 -1.71
CA ALA A 27 1.98 -7.10 -1.73
C ALA A 27 2.86 -7.58 -2.89
N ASP A 28 2.94 -8.90 -3.12
CA ASP A 28 3.71 -9.48 -4.22
C ASP A 28 3.19 -9.03 -5.60
N ARG A 29 1.85 -8.97 -5.77
CA ARG A 29 1.25 -8.44 -7.00
C ARG A 29 1.58 -6.96 -7.21
N LEU A 30 1.54 -6.17 -6.14
CA LEU A 30 1.88 -4.76 -6.21
C LEU A 30 3.37 -4.56 -6.53
N HIS A 31 4.27 -5.29 -5.86
CA HIS A 31 5.71 -5.24 -6.11
C HIS A 31 6.06 -5.62 -7.54
N ARG A 32 5.49 -6.72 -8.06
CA ARG A 32 5.70 -7.14 -9.45
C ARG A 32 5.30 -6.07 -10.47
N HIS A 33 4.20 -5.35 -10.22
CA HIS A 33 3.79 -4.22 -11.07
C HIS A 33 4.77 -3.04 -11.00
N LEU A 34 5.29 -2.75 -9.80
CA LEU A 34 6.28 -1.70 -9.63
C LEU A 34 7.62 -2.05 -10.29
N GLU A 35 8.04 -3.31 -10.23
CA GLU A 35 9.22 -3.83 -10.91
C GLU A 35 9.08 -3.71 -12.44
N ASP A 36 7.98 -4.20 -13.00
CA ASP A 36 7.70 -4.08 -14.43
C ASP A 36 7.72 -2.62 -14.87
N ARG A 37 7.09 -1.73 -14.09
CA ARG A 37 7.14 -0.29 -14.38
C ARG A 37 8.57 0.25 -14.33
N VAL A 38 9.39 -0.14 -13.36
CA VAL A 38 10.79 0.34 -13.25
C VAL A 38 11.64 -0.16 -14.41
N LEU A 39 11.44 -1.39 -14.87
CA LEU A 39 12.10 -1.93 -16.07
C LEU A 39 11.73 -1.15 -17.34
N HIS A 40 10.49 -0.69 -17.44
CA HIS A 40 9.99 0.10 -18.57
C HIS A 40 10.18 1.62 -18.40
N ALA A 41 10.48 2.10 -17.19
CA ALA A 41 10.75 3.49 -16.89
C ALA A 41 12.23 3.81 -17.15
N SER A 42 12.53 5.06 -17.54
CA SER A 42 13.93 5.52 -17.53
C SER A 42 14.48 5.44 -16.10
N ALA A 43 15.71 4.95 -15.95
CA ALA A 43 16.39 4.74 -14.66
C ALA A 43 16.50 6.00 -13.77
N ASP A 44 16.24 7.19 -14.34
CA ASP A 44 16.23 8.48 -13.64
C ASP A 44 14.84 8.88 -13.09
N ALA A 45 13.81 8.07 -13.32
CA ALA A 45 12.45 8.40 -12.87
C ALA A 45 12.36 8.32 -11.34
N PRO A 46 11.89 9.37 -10.65
CA PRO A 46 11.75 9.35 -9.21
C PRO A 46 10.77 8.25 -8.74
N PRO A 47 10.97 7.67 -7.54
CA PRO A 47 10.07 6.65 -7.01
C PRO A 47 8.63 7.16 -6.98
N PRO A 48 7.65 6.37 -7.43
CA PRO A 48 6.28 6.81 -7.46
C PRO A 48 5.75 7.00 -6.03
N ALA A 49 5.55 8.26 -5.64
CA ALA A 49 4.80 8.59 -4.43
C ALA A 49 3.31 8.69 -4.78
N ILE A 50 2.49 7.86 -4.15
CA ILE A 50 1.03 7.87 -4.33
C ILE A 50 0.35 8.62 -3.20
N VAL A 51 -0.62 9.47 -3.55
CA VAL A 51 -1.49 10.11 -2.56
C VAL A 51 -2.69 9.21 -2.32
N VAL A 52 -2.80 8.70 -1.10
CA VAL A 52 -3.94 7.90 -0.64
C VAL A 52 -4.85 8.75 0.24
N ARG A 53 -6.15 8.59 0.06
CA ARG A 53 -7.24 9.12 0.88
C ARG A 53 -7.92 7.96 1.57
N ALA A 54 -7.85 7.88 2.88
CA ALA A 54 -8.48 6.82 3.65
C ALA A 54 -9.62 7.36 4.52
N TRP A 55 -10.71 6.61 4.59
CA TRP A 55 -11.77 6.77 5.57
C TRP A 55 -11.62 5.67 6.60
N ILE A 56 -11.63 6.06 7.86
CA ILE A 56 -11.32 5.19 8.99
C ILE A 56 -12.48 5.27 9.97
N GLY A 57 -13.08 4.13 10.28
CA GLY A 57 -14.15 4.02 11.25
C GLY A 57 -13.67 4.25 12.68
N ALA A 58 -14.60 4.40 13.61
CA ALA A 58 -14.31 4.60 15.03
C ALA A 58 -13.54 3.43 15.68
N SER A 59 -13.50 2.26 15.04
CA SER A 59 -12.71 1.09 15.45
C SER A 59 -11.29 1.06 14.89
N GLY A 60 -10.87 2.06 14.09
CA GLY A 60 -9.62 2.02 13.33
C GLY A 60 -9.72 1.24 12.01
N ALA A 61 -10.85 0.59 11.73
CA ALA A 61 -11.07 -0.12 10.47
C ALA A 61 -11.11 0.84 9.27
N VAL A 62 -10.33 0.56 8.24
CA VAL A 62 -10.37 1.33 6.99
C VAL A 62 -11.61 0.95 6.20
N THR A 63 -12.56 1.86 6.08
CA THR A 63 -13.86 1.62 5.44
C THR A 63 -13.85 1.95 3.95
N ARG A 64 -12.96 2.85 3.52
CA ARG A 64 -12.80 3.25 2.13
C ARG A 64 -11.39 3.76 1.89
N VAL A 65 -10.87 3.50 0.69
CA VAL A 65 -9.64 4.11 0.19
C VAL A 65 -9.83 4.64 -1.22
N GLU A 66 -9.23 5.80 -1.49
CA GLU A 66 -9.16 6.41 -2.80
C GLU A 66 -7.72 6.84 -3.09
N PHE A 67 -7.30 6.63 -4.33
CA PHE A 67 -5.97 7.00 -4.80
C PHE A 67 -6.00 7.14 -6.33
N ALA A 68 -4.99 7.80 -6.89
CA ALA A 68 -4.84 7.87 -8.35
C ALA A 68 -4.41 6.50 -8.89
N THR A 69 -5.03 6.04 -9.97
CA THR A 69 -4.71 4.74 -10.58
C THR A 69 -3.21 4.59 -10.85
N LEU A 70 -2.70 3.40 -10.59
CA LEU A 70 -1.33 2.97 -10.90
C LEU A 70 -1.14 2.62 -12.38
N GLY A 71 -2.18 2.76 -13.20
CA GLY A 71 -2.17 2.39 -14.62
C GLY A 71 -2.40 0.90 -14.88
N ASP A 72 -2.55 0.10 -13.82
CA ASP A 72 -2.92 -1.32 -13.90
C ASP A 72 -4.04 -1.65 -12.88
N PRO A 73 -5.15 -2.25 -13.32
CA PRO A 73 -6.28 -2.54 -12.45
C PRO A 73 -5.99 -3.62 -11.40
N ASN A 74 -5.06 -4.55 -11.64
CA ASN A 74 -4.68 -5.56 -10.64
C ASN A 74 -3.85 -4.94 -9.53
N ALA A 75 -2.91 -4.06 -9.88
CA ALA A 75 -2.13 -3.29 -8.91
C ALA A 75 -3.02 -2.36 -8.07
N ASP A 76 -4.00 -1.71 -8.69
CA ASP A 76 -5.00 -0.91 -7.99
C ASP A 76 -5.83 -1.76 -7.02
N ALA A 77 -6.31 -2.94 -7.46
CA ALA A 77 -7.06 -3.86 -6.61
C ALA A 77 -6.21 -4.37 -5.43
N ALA A 78 -4.95 -4.73 -5.69
CA ALA A 78 -4.02 -5.20 -4.68
C ALA A 78 -3.71 -4.12 -3.62
N LEU A 79 -3.42 -2.88 -4.05
CA LEU A 79 -3.21 -1.75 -3.15
C LEU A 79 -4.45 -1.50 -2.29
N ARG A 80 -5.65 -1.52 -2.88
CA ARG A 80 -6.89 -1.37 -2.13
C ARG A 80 -7.04 -2.48 -1.09
N GLN A 81 -6.81 -3.74 -1.49
CA GLN A 81 -6.93 -4.89 -0.62
C GLN A 81 -5.99 -4.79 0.58
N LEU A 82 -4.71 -4.44 0.37
CA LEU A 82 -3.72 -4.24 1.44
C LEU A 82 -4.16 -3.17 2.44
N LEU A 83 -4.59 -2.01 1.94
CA LEU A 83 -5.01 -0.89 2.78
C LEU A 83 -6.34 -1.11 3.52
N THR A 84 -7.10 -2.14 3.12
CA THR A 84 -8.34 -2.55 3.79
C THR A 84 -8.24 -3.90 4.50
N ALA A 85 -7.04 -4.51 4.54
CA ALA A 85 -6.85 -5.86 5.06
C ALA A 85 -7.08 -5.96 6.57
N GLY A 86 -6.86 -4.87 7.31
CA GLY A 86 -7.02 -4.85 8.76
C GLY A 86 -7.29 -3.46 9.32
N PRO A 87 -7.68 -3.38 10.60
CA PRO A 87 -7.78 -2.12 11.30
C PRO A 87 -6.40 -1.53 11.56
N LEU A 88 -6.35 -0.19 11.61
CA LEU A 88 -5.20 0.51 12.17
C LEU A 88 -5.09 0.20 13.66
N ALA A 89 -3.85 0.19 14.17
CA ALA A 89 -3.53 -0.02 15.57
C ALA A 89 -4.28 0.92 16.54
N GLU A 90 -4.62 2.13 16.10
CA GLU A 90 -5.39 3.09 16.88
C GLU A 90 -6.57 3.65 16.08
N PRO A 91 -7.71 3.94 16.75
CA PRO A 91 -8.82 4.64 16.13
C PRO A 91 -8.48 6.12 15.89
N PRO A 92 -9.12 6.77 14.91
CA PRO A 92 -8.89 8.18 14.64
C PRO A 92 -9.33 9.04 15.84
N PRO A 93 -8.57 10.09 16.21
CA PRO A 93 -8.96 10.99 17.28
C PRO A 93 -10.32 11.64 17.00
N PRO A 94 -11.08 12.00 18.05
CA PRO A 94 -12.34 12.72 17.89
C PRO A 94 -12.10 14.03 17.11
N ASP A 95 -13.12 14.45 16.37
CA ASP A 95 -13.10 15.63 15.50
C ASP A 95 -12.15 15.59 14.31
N MET A 96 -11.44 14.48 14.09
CA MET A 96 -10.54 14.35 12.94
C MET A 96 -11.31 14.34 11.62
N ARG A 97 -10.96 15.29 10.74
CA ARG A 97 -11.58 15.40 9.41
C ARG A 97 -11.11 14.29 8.47
N GLN A 98 -12.07 13.61 7.87
CA GLN A 98 -11.86 12.59 6.85
C GLN A 98 -12.20 13.14 5.45
N PRO A 99 -11.57 12.64 4.38
CA PRO A 99 -10.57 11.58 4.34
C PRO A 99 -9.19 12.02 4.83
N LEU A 100 -8.46 11.08 5.44
CA LEU A 100 -7.05 11.27 5.78
C LEU A 100 -6.19 11.14 4.52
N ARG A 101 -5.50 12.22 4.15
CA ARG A 101 -4.60 12.28 2.99
C ARG A 101 -3.17 11.97 3.40
N MET A 102 -2.60 10.91 2.85
CA MET A 102 -1.24 10.47 3.12
C MET A 102 -0.48 10.25 1.81
N ARG A 103 0.82 10.52 1.84
CA ARG A 103 1.72 10.18 0.74
C ARG A 103 2.44 8.89 1.11
N LEU A 104 2.19 7.83 0.35
CA LEU A 104 2.89 6.56 0.48
C LEU A 104 3.98 6.49 -0.59
N ARG A 105 5.10 5.88 -0.24
CA ARG A 105 6.18 5.63 -1.20
C ARG A 105 6.08 4.18 -1.65
N LEU A 106 5.89 4.00 -2.95
CA LEU A 106 5.88 2.68 -3.56
C LEU A 106 7.30 2.39 -4.04
N THR A 107 8.01 1.54 -3.31
CA THR A 107 9.30 1.00 -3.72
C THR A 107 9.09 -0.44 -4.16
N PRO A 108 9.60 -0.86 -5.33
CA PRO A 108 9.70 -2.29 -5.61
C PRO A 108 10.54 -2.92 -4.50
N ASN A 109 10.07 -4.00 -3.90
CA ASN A 109 10.84 -4.76 -2.92
C ASN A 109 11.76 -5.73 -3.68
N PRO A 110 13.08 -5.47 -3.78
CA PRO A 110 13.99 -6.37 -4.49
C PRO A 110 14.21 -7.70 -3.76
N ASP A 111 13.79 -7.80 -2.50
CA ASP A 111 13.93 -8.98 -1.63
C ASP A 111 12.62 -9.76 -1.50
N ALA A 112 11.55 -9.34 -2.20
CA ALA A 112 10.33 -10.14 -2.26
C ALA A 112 10.74 -11.53 -2.80
N PRO A 113 10.49 -12.63 -2.07
CA PRO A 113 10.87 -13.94 -2.56
C PRO A 113 10.18 -14.10 -3.90
N VAL A 114 10.98 -14.29 -4.96
CA VAL A 114 10.49 -14.67 -6.28
C VAL A 114 9.76 -16.00 -6.09
N ALA A 115 8.47 -15.94 -5.73
CA ALA A 115 7.65 -17.10 -5.54
C ALA A 115 7.71 -17.87 -6.86
N ALA A 116 8.37 -19.02 -6.77
CA ALA A 116 8.94 -19.79 -7.86
C ALA A 116 7.99 -19.84 -9.07
N SER A 117 8.30 -19.02 -10.08
CA SER A 117 7.81 -19.25 -11.43
C SER A 117 8.59 -20.42 -12.00
N GLY A 118 8.09 -21.62 -11.73
CA GLY A 118 8.74 -22.87 -12.10
C GLY A 118 7.93 -24.09 -11.70
N ALA A 119 6.72 -24.25 -12.25
CA ALA A 119 6.15 -25.58 -12.36
C ALA A 119 6.92 -26.36 -13.44
N ALA A 120 7.68 -27.37 -13.03
CA ALA A 120 8.10 -28.51 -13.85
C ALA A 120 8.02 -29.74 -12.92
N ALA A 121 6.93 -30.51 -12.96
CA ALA A 121 6.68 -31.62 -13.89
C ALA A 121 7.65 -32.80 -13.72
N ALA A 122 7.02 -33.96 -13.45
CA ALA A 122 7.46 -35.34 -13.66
C ALA A 122 8.27 -36.06 -12.56
N ALA A 123 7.62 -37.12 -12.05
CA ALA A 123 8.19 -38.30 -11.39
C ALA A 123 9.15 -39.06 -12.35
N PRO A 124 9.91 -40.06 -11.86
CA PRO A 124 9.32 -41.37 -11.55
C PRO A 124 9.52 -41.86 -10.10
#